data_AF-Q6D4F3-F1
#
_entry.id   AF-Q6D4F3-F1
#
_cell.length_a   1.000
_cell.length_b   1.000
_cell.length_c   1.000
_cell.angle_alpha   90.00
_cell.angle_beta   90.00
_cell.angle_gamma   90.00
#
_symmetry.space_group_name_H-M   'P 1'
#
loop_
_entity.id
_entity.type
_entity.pdbx_description
1 polymer ?
#
loop_
_entity_poly.entity_id
_entity_poly.type
_entity_poly.pdbx_seq_one_letter_code
_entity_poly.pdbx_strand_id
1 'polypeptide(L)'
;MSEKVRKRWQRRPGTTGGKLPWNDWRNALTWRGATQILLLAINVYIGVTFYFWVRYFETGGTTLYMSRPGGIEGWLPIAGLMNAKFTWETGSFPPIHLASMLLLLAFILTSLLLKKSFCSWLCPVGTISEWVGALGGKMFGRHFILPRWLDIPLRSLKYLLLSFFLYIALSMPAQSIYMFLMSPYGLIADVKMLGFFRNIGTITLACVFLFMLASLFVRHFWCRYLCPYGALLGMFSLLSPFKIRRNATSCIDCGKCAKACPSNIPVDKLIQVRTVECTACMTCVESCPVASTLHFSLIQPSGSQEKVSEAAKPLWRQTALSGIAMTVLVLGILFGMIGFAMYIGGWDSPIPEQMYFRLIPGSQSIGHP
;
A
#
# COMPACT_ATOMS: atom_id res chain seq x y z
N MET A 1 51.61 -13.77 -6.14
CA MET A 1 50.70 -12.74 -5.59
C MET A 1 49.76 -12.29 -6.70
N SER A 2 48.48 -12.69 -6.66
CA SER A 2 47.49 -12.21 -7.62
C SER A 2 47.18 -10.74 -7.32
N GLU A 3 47.66 -9.87 -8.19
CA GLU A 3 47.40 -8.44 -8.17
C GLU A 3 45.88 -8.23 -8.30
N LYS A 4 45.20 -7.94 -7.18
CA LYS A 4 43.78 -7.58 -7.20
C LYS A 4 43.65 -6.23 -7.91
N VAL A 5 43.53 -6.28 -9.24
CA VAL A 5 43.15 -5.14 -10.08
C VAL A 5 41.93 -4.48 -9.43
N ARG A 6 42.11 -3.26 -8.88
CA ARG A 6 41.00 -2.47 -8.36
C ARG A 6 40.11 -2.09 -9.54
N LYS A 7 39.12 -2.95 -9.86
CA LYS A 7 38.07 -2.62 -10.83
C LYS A 7 37.33 -1.39 -10.33
N ARG A 8 37.59 -0.23 -10.95
CA ARG A 8 36.87 1.01 -10.69
C ARG A 8 35.49 0.88 -11.33
N TRP A 9 34.50 0.48 -10.52
CA TRP A 9 33.12 0.39 -10.98
C TRP A 9 32.59 1.78 -11.33
N GLN A 10 31.96 1.90 -12.50
CA GLN A 10 31.31 3.13 -12.91
C GLN A 10 30.17 3.47 -11.95
N ARG A 11 30.16 4.73 -11.49
CA ARG A 11 28.99 5.29 -10.80
C ARG A 11 27.82 5.35 -11.77
N ARG A 12 26.60 5.33 -11.24
CA ARG A 12 25.37 5.44 -12.04
C ARG A 12 25.43 6.70 -12.93
N PRO A 13 25.24 6.59 -14.25
CA PRO A 13 25.34 7.73 -15.16
C PRO A 13 24.24 8.77 -14.84
N GLY A 14 24.63 10.05 -14.83
CA GLY A 14 23.73 11.16 -14.47
C GLY A 14 23.53 11.34 -12.96
N THR A 15 24.38 10.76 -12.10
CA THR A 15 24.30 10.99 -10.65
C THR A 15 25.24 12.07 -10.15
N THR A 16 24.73 12.98 -9.32
CA THR A 16 25.53 13.94 -8.55
C THR A 16 25.71 13.40 -7.14
N GLY A 17 26.97 13.24 -6.70
CA GLY A 17 27.27 12.61 -5.40
C GLY A 17 26.77 11.16 -5.26
N GLY A 18 26.50 10.47 -6.37
CA GLY A 18 25.97 9.09 -6.37
C GLY A 18 24.45 8.97 -6.19
N LYS A 19 23.69 10.08 -6.25
CA LYS A 19 22.22 10.10 -6.27
C LYS A 19 21.72 10.65 -7.60
N LEU A 20 20.58 10.14 -8.08
CA LEU A 20 19.90 10.72 -9.24
C LEU A 20 19.33 12.09 -8.86
N PRO A 21 19.32 13.07 -9.78
CA PRO A 21 18.68 14.35 -9.51
C PRO A 21 17.18 14.16 -9.31
N TRP A 22 16.55 15.11 -8.61
CA TRP A 22 15.14 15.02 -8.24
C TRP A 22 14.19 14.90 -9.44
N ASN A 23 14.50 15.54 -10.56
CA ASN A 23 13.72 15.56 -11.79
C ASN A 23 14.05 14.40 -12.76
N ASP A 24 14.95 13.48 -12.40
CA ASP A 24 15.25 12.33 -13.25
C ASP A 24 14.07 11.33 -13.20
N TRP A 25 13.58 10.93 -14.37
CA TRP A 25 12.51 9.94 -14.51
C TRP A 25 12.84 8.57 -13.89
N ARG A 26 14.14 8.25 -13.74
CA ARG A 26 14.62 7.02 -13.11
C ARG A 26 14.57 7.08 -11.59
N ASN A 27 14.46 8.26 -10.99
CA ASN A 27 14.54 8.45 -9.55
C ASN A 27 13.25 7.98 -8.85
N ALA A 28 13.21 6.70 -8.47
CA ALA A 28 12.05 6.10 -7.84
C ALA A 28 11.64 6.78 -6.53
N LEU A 29 12.58 7.39 -5.80
CA LEU A 29 12.26 8.05 -4.52
C LEU A 29 11.46 9.33 -4.73
N THR A 30 11.81 10.17 -5.72
CA THR A 30 11.04 11.40 -6.00
C THR A 30 9.63 11.07 -6.48
N TRP A 31 9.51 10.19 -7.48
CA TRP A 31 8.21 9.83 -8.06
C TRP A 31 7.30 9.15 -7.04
N ARG A 32 7.87 8.31 -6.17
CA ARG A 32 7.13 7.75 -5.04
C ARG A 32 6.67 8.81 -4.06
N GLY A 33 7.54 9.73 -3.65
CA GLY A 33 7.17 10.83 -2.75
C GLY A 33 6.05 11.71 -3.32
N ALA A 34 6.13 12.05 -4.61
CA ALA A 34 5.08 12.80 -5.31
C ALA A 34 3.75 12.03 -5.34
N THR A 35 3.81 10.73 -5.67
CA THR A 35 2.62 9.86 -5.69
C THR A 35 1.97 9.77 -4.30
N GLN A 36 2.78 9.60 -3.25
CA GLN A 36 2.34 9.54 -1.86
C GLN A 36 1.64 10.83 -1.43
N ILE A 37 2.21 12.00 -1.74
CA ILE A 37 1.63 13.31 -1.41
C ILE A 37 0.31 13.51 -2.15
N LEU A 38 0.27 13.23 -3.44
CA LEU A 38 -0.94 13.34 -4.26
C LEU A 38 -2.09 12.49 -3.70
N LEU A 39 -1.82 11.20 -3.42
CA LEU A 39 -2.85 10.29 -2.91
C LEU A 39 -3.24 10.60 -1.47
N LEU A 40 -2.31 11.08 -0.65
CA LEU A 40 -2.64 11.57 0.68
C LEU A 40 -3.59 12.77 0.60
N ALA A 41 -3.31 13.73 -0.28
CA ALA A 41 -4.18 14.89 -0.50
C ALA A 41 -5.58 14.48 -1.00
N ILE A 42 -5.66 13.51 -1.92
CA ILE A 42 -6.93 12.95 -2.39
C ILE A 42 -7.70 12.28 -1.24
N ASN A 43 -7.02 11.51 -0.36
CA ASN A 43 -7.67 10.88 0.79
C ASN A 43 -8.17 11.92 1.82
N VAL A 44 -7.41 12.99 2.05
CA VAL A 44 -7.85 14.09 2.91
C VAL A 44 -9.09 14.76 2.31
N TYR A 45 -9.09 15.04 1.01
CA TYR A 45 -10.25 15.59 0.32
C TYR A 45 -11.48 14.67 0.45
N ILE A 46 -11.35 13.37 0.16
CA ILE A 46 -12.43 12.38 0.32
C ILE A 46 -12.96 12.38 1.76
N GLY A 47 -12.07 12.37 2.75
CA GLY A 47 -12.46 12.37 4.17
C GLY A 47 -13.22 13.63 4.59
N VAL A 48 -12.77 14.80 4.13
CA VAL A 48 -13.43 16.09 4.40
C VAL A 48 -14.80 16.16 3.72
N THR A 49 -14.89 15.80 2.44
CA THR A 49 -16.17 15.76 1.70
C THR A 49 -17.14 14.78 2.35
N PHE A 50 -16.66 13.59 2.73
CA PHE A 50 -17.48 12.59 3.42
C PHE A 50 -17.95 13.09 4.80
N TYR A 51 -17.10 13.80 5.55
CA TYR A 51 -17.49 14.41 6.81
C TYR A 51 -18.65 15.39 6.64
N PHE A 52 -18.56 16.32 5.67
CA PHE A 52 -19.65 17.26 5.41
C PHE A 52 -20.92 16.57 4.91
N TRP A 53 -20.77 15.54 4.07
CA TRP A 53 -21.89 14.70 3.63
C TRP A 53 -22.59 14.05 4.84
N VAL A 54 -21.87 13.44 5.77
CA VAL A 54 -22.47 12.87 6.99
C VAL A 54 -23.16 13.94 7.85
N ARG A 55 -22.53 15.11 8.03
CA ARG A 55 -23.10 16.23 8.80
C ARG A 55 -24.43 16.75 8.22
N TYR A 56 -24.56 16.75 6.90
CA TYR A 56 -25.82 17.11 6.22
C TYR A 56 -26.98 16.22 6.68
N PHE A 57 -26.80 14.90 6.67
CA PHE A 57 -27.86 13.99 7.10
C PHE A 57 -28.07 13.99 8.62
N GLU A 58 -27.02 14.17 9.42
CA GLU A 58 -27.15 14.29 10.89
C GLU A 58 -27.96 15.51 11.33
N THR A 59 -27.91 16.60 10.55
CA THR A 59 -28.60 17.85 10.87
C THR A 59 -29.96 17.98 10.20
N GLY A 60 -30.44 16.92 9.52
CA GLY A 60 -31.71 16.98 8.80
C GLY A 60 -31.68 17.91 7.59
N GLY A 61 -30.50 18.14 6.98
CA GLY A 61 -30.35 18.89 5.74
C GLY A 61 -30.07 20.39 5.90
N THR A 62 -29.75 20.87 7.11
CA THR A 62 -29.52 22.31 7.34
C THR A 62 -28.11 22.79 7.00
N THR A 63 -27.14 21.88 6.88
CA THR A 63 -25.75 22.24 6.53
C THR A 63 -25.48 22.16 5.03
N LEU A 64 -24.26 22.47 4.60
CA LEU A 64 -23.84 22.35 3.20
C LEU A 64 -23.99 20.91 2.70
N TYR A 65 -24.70 20.73 1.59
CA TYR A 65 -24.77 19.46 0.87
C TYR A 65 -23.51 19.28 0.02
N MET A 66 -22.86 18.14 0.19
CA MET A 66 -21.78 17.64 -0.65
C MET A 66 -22.21 16.28 -1.19
N SER A 67 -21.72 15.82 -2.34
CA SER A 67 -22.01 14.46 -2.79
C SER A 67 -21.19 13.43 -2.00
N ARG A 68 -21.71 12.21 -1.82
CA ARG A 68 -20.95 11.10 -1.20
C ARG A 68 -19.77 10.74 -2.10
N PRO A 69 -18.51 10.85 -1.62
CA PRO A 69 -17.37 10.44 -2.43
C PRO A 69 -17.27 8.91 -2.47
N GLY A 70 -17.46 8.29 -3.64
CA GLY A 70 -17.34 6.82 -3.81
C GLY A 70 -15.99 6.23 -3.36
N GLY A 71 -14.92 7.04 -3.39
CA GLY A 71 -13.60 6.62 -2.90
C GLY A 71 -13.53 6.28 -1.40
N ILE A 72 -14.54 6.64 -0.60
CA ILE A 72 -14.61 6.27 0.83
C ILE A 72 -14.69 4.75 1.02
N GLU A 73 -15.23 4.02 0.04
CA GLU A 73 -15.37 2.56 0.09
C GLU A 73 -14.02 1.83 0.06
N GLY A 74 -12.95 2.50 -0.37
CA GLY A 74 -11.58 1.96 -0.29
C GLY A 74 -11.11 1.68 1.14
N TRP A 75 -11.79 2.24 2.15
CA TRP A 75 -11.51 2.01 3.57
C TRP A 75 -12.30 0.83 4.16
N LEU A 76 -13.12 0.13 3.36
CA LEU A 76 -13.94 -1.01 3.78
C LEU A 76 -13.45 -2.34 3.18
N PRO A 77 -12.21 -2.80 3.45
CA PRO A 77 -11.65 -3.99 2.82
C PRO A 77 -12.39 -5.29 3.22
N ILE A 78 -13.03 -5.31 4.39
CA ILE A 78 -13.82 -6.47 4.84
C ILE A 78 -15.11 -6.57 4.01
N ALA A 79 -15.80 -5.46 3.79
CA ALA A 79 -16.96 -5.42 2.88
C ALA A 79 -16.56 -5.84 1.47
N GLY A 80 -15.42 -5.35 0.98
CA GLY A 80 -14.88 -5.75 -0.32
C GLY A 80 -14.57 -7.24 -0.42
N LEU A 81 -14.05 -7.85 0.65
CA LEU A 81 -13.76 -9.28 0.71
C LEU A 81 -15.05 -10.13 0.74
N MET A 82 -16.03 -9.73 1.55
CA MET A 82 -17.34 -10.38 1.62
C MET A 82 -18.05 -10.30 0.26
N ASN A 83 -18.02 -9.15 -0.40
CA ASN A 83 -18.57 -8.95 -1.73
C ASN A 83 -17.86 -9.77 -2.82
N ALA A 84 -16.53 -9.92 -2.72
CA ALA A 84 -15.77 -10.79 -3.61
C ALA A 84 -16.21 -12.25 -3.47
N LYS A 85 -16.41 -12.73 -2.23
CA LYS A 85 -16.96 -14.07 -1.97
C LYS A 85 -18.39 -14.22 -2.49
N PHE A 86 -19.25 -13.26 -2.21
CA PHE A 86 -20.64 -13.26 -2.68
C PHE A 86 -20.71 -13.38 -4.21
N THR A 87 -19.91 -12.59 -4.92
CA THR A 87 -19.83 -12.63 -6.39
C THR A 87 -19.31 -13.98 -6.89
N TRP A 88 -18.31 -14.55 -6.20
CA TRP A 88 -17.76 -15.87 -6.54
C TRP A 88 -18.79 -16.99 -6.39
N GLU A 89 -19.62 -16.96 -5.35
CA GLU A 89 -20.63 -18.00 -5.09
C GLU A 89 -21.90 -17.84 -5.92
N THR A 90 -22.32 -16.60 -6.21
CA THR A 90 -23.61 -16.32 -6.88
C THR A 90 -23.48 -15.99 -8.36
N GLY A 91 -22.27 -15.68 -8.84
CA GLY A 91 -22.04 -15.18 -10.20
C GLY A 91 -22.65 -13.79 -10.47
N SER A 92 -23.20 -13.12 -9.45
CA SER A 92 -23.89 -11.83 -9.56
C SER A 92 -23.14 -10.73 -8.82
N PHE A 93 -23.25 -9.48 -9.30
CA PHE A 93 -22.65 -8.35 -8.59
C PHE A 93 -23.37 -8.07 -7.26
N PRO A 94 -22.64 -7.66 -6.22
CA PRO A 94 -23.23 -7.30 -4.94
C PRO A 94 -24.11 -6.06 -5.07
N PRO A 95 -25.19 -5.97 -4.28
CA PRO A 95 -26.11 -4.84 -4.35
C PRO A 95 -25.54 -3.54 -3.78
N ILE A 96 -24.58 -3.61 -2.84
CA ILE A 96 -24.02 -2.45 -2.13
C ILE A 96 -22.52 -2.68 -1.94
N HIS A 97 -21.75 -1.60 -1.83
CA HIS A 97 -20.30 -1.60 -1.63
C HIS A 97 -19.53 -2.28 -2.76
N LEU A 98 -20.03 -2.20 -4.00
CA LEU A 98 -19.37 -2.76 -5.18
C LEU A 98 -18.00 -2.09 -5.41
N ALA A 99 -17.88 -0.77 -5.17
CA ALA A 99 -16.61 -0.07 -5.30
C ALA A 99 -15.56 -0.61 -4.30
N SER A 100 -15.96 -0.96 -3.06
CA SER A 100 -15.04 -1.60 -2.09
C SER A 100 -14.42 -2.90 -2.61
N MET A 101 -15.21 -3.74 -3.30
CA MET A 101 -14.76 -4.99 -3.90
C MET A 101 -13.77 -4.73 -5.04
N LEU A 102 -14.13 -3.82 -5.95
CA LEU A 102 -13.28 -3.48 -7.10
C LEU A 102 -11.97 -2.83 -6.68
N LEU A 103 -11.99 -1.96 -5.66
CA LEU A 103 -10.79 -1.37 -5.09
C LEU A 103 -9.92 -2.43 -4.42
N LEU A 104 -10.49 -3.35 -3.64
CA LEU A 104 -9.77 -4.49 -3.07
C LEU A 104 -9.08 -5.32 -4.17
N LEU A 105 -9.80 -5.64 -5.25
CA LEU A 105 -9.24 -6.35 -6.40
C LEU A 105 -8.12 -5.56 -7.08
N ALA A 106 -8.27 -4.24 -7.25
CA ALA A 106 -7.23 -3.37 -7.80
C ALA A 106 -5.94 -3.42 -6.97
N PHE A 107 -6.08 -3.42 -5.65
CA PHE A 107 -4.96 -3.49 -4.73
C PHE A 107 -4.30 -4.88 -4.70
N ILE A 108 -5.09 -5.96 -4.77
CA ILE A 108 -4.58 -7.33 -4.93
C ILE A 108 -3.85 -7.47 -6.25
N LEU A 109 -4.42 -6.97 -7.36
CA LEU A 109 -3.81 -6.97 -8.69
C LEU A 109 -2.49 -6.20 -8.69
N THR A 110 -2.47 -5.02 -8.06
CA THR A 110 -1.23 -4.26 -7.84
C THR A 110 -0.19 -5.10 -7.10
N SER A 111 -0.62 -5.87 -6.09
CA SER A 111 0.28 -6.73 -5.33
C SER A 111 0.81 -7.93 -6.13
N LEU A 112 -0.06 -8.54 -6.92
CA LEU A 112 0.24 -9.64 -7.84
C LEU A 112 1.19 -9.21 -8.94
N LEU A 113 1.10 -7.97 -9.44
CA LEU A 113 1.99 -7.52 -10.52
C LEU A 113 3.27 -6.92 -9.96
N LEU A 114 3.19 -6.06 -8.95
CA LEU A 114 4.26 -5.13 -8.56
C LEU A 114 4.69 -5.27 -7.11
N LYS A 115 4.69 -6.49 -6.56
CA LYS A 115 4.96 -6.78 -5.13
C LYS A 115 4.01 -5.98 -4.22
N LYS A 116 4.25 -5.95 -2.91
CA LYS A 116 3.45 -5.18 -1.92
C LYS A 116 3.64 -3.65 -2.04
N SER A 117 3.60 -3.12 -3.26
CA SER A 117 3.79 -1.71 -3.61
C SER A 117 2.66 -0.81 -3.13
N PHE A 118 1.43 -1.32 -3.01
CA PHE A 118 0.32 -0.58 -2.39
C PHE A 118 0.74 0.09 -1.07
N CYS A 119 1.44 -0.64 -0.19
CA CYS A 119 1.80 -0.12 1.14
C CYS A 119 2.81 1.04 1.11
N SER A 120 3.61 1.19 0.06
CA SER A 120 4.59 2.29 -0.05
C SER A 120 4.25 3.34 -1.11
N TRP A 121 3.32 3.06 -2.02
CA TRP A 121 2.97 3.97 -3.11
C TRP A 121 1.55 4.53 -3.00
N LEU A 122 0.58 3.72 -2.51
CA LEU A 122 -0.84 4.08 -2.49
C LEU A 122 -1.39 4.38 -1.09
N CYS A 123 -0.95 3.62 -0.10
CA CYS A 123 -1.56 3.61 1.23
C CYS A 123 -1.28 4.90 2.03
N PRO A 124 -2.30 5.68 2.44
CA PRO A 124 -2.09 6.91 3.21
C PRO A 124 -1.47 6.63 4.59
N VAL A 125 -1.88 5.54 5.25
CA VAL A 125 -1.30 5.11 6.54
C VAL A 125 0.18 4.74 6.37
N GLY A 126 0.54 4.12 5.24
CA GLY A 126 1.92 3.81 4.90
C GLY A 126 2.79 5.06 4.76
N THR A 127 2.28 6.07 4.04
CA THR A 127 2.93 7.38 3.87
C THR A 127 3.15 8.08 5.21
N ILE A 128 2.11 8.19 6.04
CA ILE A 128 2.23 8.81 7.37
C ILE A 128 3.27 8.06 8.22
N SER A 129 3.22 6.73 8.23
CA SER A 129 4.17 5.92 8.99
C SER A 129 5.61 6.07 8.49
N GLU A 130 5.81 6.28 7.18
CA GLU A 130 7.13 6.59 6.63
C GLU A 130 7.66 7.94 7.10
N TRP A 131 6.81 8.97 7.09
CA TRP A 131 7.19 10.32 7.53
C TRP A 131 7.52 10.35 9.02
N VAL A 132 6.70 9.68 9.84
CA VAL A 132 6.98 9.48 11.28
C VAL A 132 8.30 8.74 11.46
N GLY A 133 8.54 7.65 10.72
CA GLY A 133 9.81 6.92 10.79
C GLY A 133 11.02 7.77 10.34
N ALA A 134 10.86 8.60 9.32
CA ALA A 134 11.89 9.53 8.86
C ALA A 134 12.18 10.63 9.89
N LEU A 135 11.14 11.14 10.56
CA LEU A 135 11.27 12.08 11.66
C LEU A 135 12.02 11.46 12.84
N GLY A 136 11.66 10.24 13.24
CA GLY A 136 12.38 9.50 14.28
C GLY A 136 13.86 9.27 13.95
N GLY A 137 14.17 8.95 12.69
CA GLY A 137 15.56 8.84 12.23
C GLY A 137 16.36 10.14 12.33
N LYS A 138 15.72 11.29 12.10
CA LYS A 138 16.33 12.61 12.27
C LYS A 138 16.51 12.98 13.74
N MET A 139 15.53 12.68 14.58
CA MET A 139 15.56 13.03 16.01
C MET A 139 16.55 12.17 16.81
N PHE A 140 16.57 10.86 16.59
CA PHE A 140 17.38 9.92 17.37
C PHE A 140 18.68 9.49 16.67
N GLY A 141 18.89 9.90 15.42
CA GLY A 141 20.09 9.59 14.63
C GLY A 141 20.28 8.10 14.27
N ARG A 142 19.43 7.21 14.78
CA ARG A 142 19.46 5.76 14.55
C ARG A 142 18.05 5.20 14.53
N HIS A 143 17.84 4.18 13.69
CA HIS A 143 16.63 3.36 13.73
C HIS A 143 16.88 2.12 14.59
N PHE A 144 15.93 1.77 15.45
CA PHE A 144 16.02 0.56 16.25
C PHE A 144 15.68 -0.66 15.40
N ILE A 145 16.55 -1.67 15.45
CA ILE A 145 16.33 -2.96 14.81
C ILE A 145 15.98 -3.94 15.92
N LEU A 146 14.73 -4.41 15.91
CA LEU A 146 14.27 -5.42 16.86
C LEU A 146 15.04 -6.74 16.62
N PRO A 147 15.44 -7.44 17.69
CA PRO A 147 16.11 -8.73 17.57
C PRO A 147 15.14 -9.77 16.97
N ARG A 148 15.69 -10.76 16.26
CA ARG A 148 14.89 -11.74 15.50
C ARG A 148 13.85 -12.49 16.35
N TRP A 149 14.18 -12.82 17.60
CA TRP A 149 13.30 -13.53 18.52
C TRP A 149 12.03 -12.74 18.86
N LEU A 150 12.08 -11.40 18.80
CA LEU A 150 10.93 -10.53 19.04
C LEU A 150 10.25 -10.12 17.72
N ASP A 151 11.04 -9.91 16.66
CA ASP A 151 10.51 -9.51 15.36
C ASP A 151 9.67 -10.59 14.65
N ILE A 152 9.94 -11.88 14.90
CA ILE A 152 9.14 -12.98 14.33
C ILE A 152 7.73 -13.06 14.94
N PRO A 153 7.55 -13.16 16.27
CA PRO A 153 6.22 -13.26 16.87
C PRO A 153 5.38 -11.99 16.67
N LEU A 154 6.00 -10.80 16.70
CA LEU A 154 5.26 -9.58 16.37
C LEU A 154 4.79 -9.58 14.91
N ARG A 155 5.54 -10.19 13.98
CA ARG A 155 5.12 -10.31 12.58
C ARG A 155 4.03 -11.36 12.38
N SER A 156 3.91 -12.37 13.23
CA SER A 156 2.80 -13.33 13.14
C SER A 156 1.46 -12.70 13.53
N LEU A 157 1.46 -11.63 14.34
CA LEU A 157 0.22 -10.98 14.79
C LEU A 157 -0.67 -10.49 13.63
N LYS A 158 -0.12 -9.84 12.61
CA LYS A 158 -0.90 -9.45 11.42
C LYS A 158 -1.51 -10.64 10.67
N TYR A 159 -0.87 -11.82 10.72
CA TYR A 159 -1.40 -13.03 10.07
C TYR A 159 -2.48 -13.68 10.92
N LEU A 160 -2.38 -13.60 12.24
CA LEU A 160 -3.47 -14.00 13.15
C LEU A 160 -4.69 -13.12 12.92
N LEU A 161 -4.52 -11.79 12.89
CA LEU A 161 -5.60 -10.85 12.58
C LEU A 161 -6.20 -11.11 11.19
N LEU A 162 -5.35 -11.33 10.18
CA LEU A 162 -5.82 -11.69 8.84
C LEU A 162 -6.62 -13.00 8.86
N SER A 163 -6.14 -14.03 9.56
CA SER A 163 -6.82 -15.32 9.68
C SER A 163 -8.18 -15.17 10.34
N PHE A 164 -8.30 -14.31 11.36
CA PHE A 164 -9.57 -14.00 12.02
C PHE A 164 -10.58 -13.37 11.05
N PHE A 165 -10.17 -12.33 10.31
CA PHE A 165 -11.07 -11.69 9.34
C PHE A 165 -11.41 -12.59 8.14
N LEU A 166 -10.44 -13.37 7.65
CA LEU A 166 -10.69 -14.36 6.60
C LEU A 166 -11.64 -15.46 7.10
N TYR A 167 -11.47 -15.93 8.33
CA TYR A 167 -12.36 -16.93 8.90
C TYR A 167 -13.80 -16.43 8.91
N ILE A 168 -14.05 -15.23 9.44
CA ILE A 168 -15.40 -14.63 9.48
C ILE A 168 -15.97 -14.45 8.07
N ALA A 169 -15.19 -13.85 7.15
CA ALA A 169 -15.67 -13.56 5.80
C ALA A 169 -15.92 -14.83 4.97
N LEU A 170 -15.09 -15.86 5.13
CA LEU A 170 -15.17 -17.11 4.37
C LEU A 170 -16.13 -18.14 4.98
N SER A 171 -16.41 -18.09 6.29
CA SER A 171 -17.36 -18.99 6.93
C SER A 171 -18.83 -18.62 6.67
N MET A 172 -19.11 -17.35 6.35
CA MET A 172 -20.47 -16.86 6.10
C MET A 172 -20.96 -17.25 4.69
N PRO A 173 -22.06 -18.00 4.51
CA PRO A 173 -22.62 -18.29 3.18
C PRO A 173 -23.09 -17.01 2.46
N ALA A 174 -23.11 -17.00 1.12
CA ALA A 174 -23.54 -15.85 0.31
C ALA A 174 -24.86 -15.20 0.80
N GLN A 175 -25.86 -16.02 1.17
CA GLN A 175 -27.13 -15.51 1.68
C GLN A 175 -26.97 -14.68 2.96
N SER A 176 -26.12 -15.13 3.90
CA SER A 176 -25.86 -14.39 5.15
C SER A 176 -25.10 -13.10 4.89
N ILE A 177 -24.18 -13.09 3.92
CA ILE A 177 -23.46 -11.88 3.49
C ILE A 177 -24.44 -10.87 2.92
N TYR A 178 -25.37 -11.31 2.06
CA TYR A 178 -26.41 -10.46 1.52
C TYR A 178 -27.28 -9.84 2.63
N MET A 179 -27.77 -10.66 3.57
CA MET A 179 -28.57 -10.17 4.70
C MET A 179 -27.80 -9.17 5.56
N PHE A 180 -26.50 -9.43 5.82
CA PHE A 180 -25.65 -8.53 6.59
C PHE A 180 -25.43 -7.18 5.89
N LEU A 181 -25.13 -7.19 4.59
CA LEU A 181 -24.90 -5.97 3.81
C LEU A 181 -26.16 -5.12 3.66
N MET A 182 -27.32 -5.77 3.54
CA MET A 182 -28.63 -5.10 3.50
C MET A 182 -29.13 -4.66 4.88
N SER A 183 -28.47 -5.06 5.96
CA SER A 183 -28.82 -4.59 7.30
C SER A 183 -28.54 -3.08 7.45
N PRO A 184 -29.21 -2.40 8.40
CA PRO A 184 -28.91 -1.00 8.72
C PRO A 184 -27.42 -0.76 8.99
N TYR A 185 -26.74 -1.72 9.63
CA TYR A 185 -25.30 -1.63 9.89
C TYR A 185 -24.48 -1.67 8.59
N GLY A 186 -24.80 -2.62 7.69
CA GLY A 186 -24.12 -2.78 6.40
C GLY A 186 -24.29 -1.57 5.48
N LEU A 187 -25.49 -0.98 5.43
CA LEU A 187 -25.81 0.18 4.59
C LEU A 187 -24.98 1.42 4.93
N ILE A 188 -24.66 1.63 6.20
CA ILE A 188 -23.92 2.82 6.70
C ILE A 188 -22.58 2.45 7.34
N ALA A 189 -21.94 1.37 6.88
CA ALA A 189 -20.67 0.88 7.42
C ALA A 189 -19.53 1.90 7.33
N ASP A 190 -19.51 2.73 6.29
CA ASP A 190 -18.60 3.86 6.11
C ASP A 190 -18.85 4.99 7.13
N VAL A 191 -20.12 5.33 7.39
CA VAL A 191 -20.51 6.32 8.40
C VAL A 191 -20.13 5.82 9.79
N LYS A 192 -20.31 4.54 10.06
CA LYS A 192 -19.89 3.88 11.31
C LYS A 192 -18.39 3.99 11.52
N MET A 193 -17.61 3.73 10.47
CA MET A 193 -16.16 3.91 10.51
C MET A 193 -15.77 5.36 10.81
N LEU A 194 -16.42 6.35 10.19
CA LEU A 194 -16.18 7.77 10.51
C LEU A 194 -16.56 8.08 11.96
N GLY A 195 -17.69 7.57 12.44
CA GLY A 195 -18.15 7.71 13.82
C GLY A 195 -17.14 7.20 14.84
N PHE A 196 -16.48 6.07 14.55
CA PHE A 196 -15.39 5.53 15.38
C PHE A 196 -14.20 6.48 15.51
N PHE A 197 -13.81 7.16 14.42
CA PHE A 197 -12.73 8.14 14.45
C PHE A 197 -13.14 9.48 15.08
N ARG A 198 -14.40 9.91 14.92
CA ARG A 198 -14.91 11.15 15.51
C ARG A 198 -15.10 11.04 17.02
N ASN A 199 -15.62 9.90 17.47
CA ASN A 199 -15.87 9.60 18.89
C ASN A 199 -14.81 8.63 19.42
N ILE A 200 -13.54 8.93 19.17
CA ILE A 200 -12.44 8.05 19.56
C ILE A 200 -12.37 7.93 21.09
N GLY A 201 -12.58 6.72 21.60
CA GLY A 201 -12.45 6.44 23.03
C GLY A 201 -11.02 6.68 23.54
N THR A 202 -10.87 6.98 24.83
CA THR A 202 -9.57 7.25 25.47
C THR A 202 -8.56 6.11 25.27
N ILE A 203 -9.02 4.86 25.39
CA ILE A 203 -8.20 3.66 25.16
C ILE A 203 -7.72 3.60 23.71
N THR A 204 -8.62 3.81 22.74
CA THR A 204 -8.27 3.79 21.32
C THR A 204 -7.27 4.90 20.99
N LEU A 205 -7.47 6.10 21.53
CA LEU A 205 -6.55 7.23 21.37
C LEU A 205 -5.16 6.90 21.95
N ALA A 206 -5.11 6.30 23.15
CA ALA A 206 -3.87 5.85 23.76
C ALA A 206 -3.15 4.80 22.91
N CYS A 207 -3.88 3.84 22.34
CA CYS A 207 -3.32 2.84 21.42
C CYS A 207 -2.76 3.48 20.14
N VAL A 208 -3.50 4.40 19.51
CA VAL A 208 -3.04 5.13 18.32
C VAL A 208 -1.77 5.94 18.62
N PHE A 209 -1.75 6.64 19.75
CA PHE A 209 -0.58 7.38 20.21
C PHE A 209 0.62 6.46 20.42
N LEU A 210 0.42 5.32 21.10
CA LEU A 210 1.47 4.32 21.30
C LEU A 210 2.01 3.79 19.97
N PHE A 211 1.15 3.52 18.98
CA PHE A 211 1.60 3.08 17.66
C PHE A 211 2.36 4.16 16.89
N MET A 212 1.96 5.42 17.03
CA MET A 212 2.70 6.54 16.43
C MET A 212 4.09 6.65 17.07
N LEU A 213 4.16 6.54 18.41
CA LEU A 213 5.41 6.56 19.16
C LEU A 213 6.30 5.36 18.78
N ALA A 214 5.75 4.16 18.68
CA ALA A 214 6.48 2.98 18.20
C ALA A 214 6.99 3.16 16.76
N SER A 215 6.24 3.85 15.90
CA SER A 215 6.64 4.14 14.52
C SER A 215 7.83 5.12 14.43
N LEU A 216 8.09 5.93 15.47
CA LEU A 216 9.30 6.77 15.54
C LEU A 216 10.57 5.91 15.69
N PHE A 217 10.50 4.85 16.51
CA PHE A 217 11.65 3.97 16.76
C PHE A 217 11.83 2.91 15.67
N VAL A 218 10.72 2.33 15.19
CA VAL A 218 10.69 1.24 14.21
C VAL A 218 9.94 1.68 12.96
N ARG A 219 10.65 1.75 11.84
CA ARG A 219 10.08 2.14 10.55
C ARG A 219 8.92 1.23 10.15
N HIS A 220 7.78 1.83 9.79
CA HIS A 220 6.57 1.13 9.36
C HIS A 220 6.01 0.11 10.36
N PHE A 221 6.09 0.41 11.67
CA PHE A 221 5.65 -0.50 12.74
C PHE A 221 4.26 -1.10 12.48
N TRP A 222 3.26 -0.26 12.18
CA TRP A 222 1.89 -0.70 11.88
C TRP A 222 1.83 -1.66 10.67
N CYS A 223 2.40 -1.26 9.54
CA CYS A 223 2.36 -2.05 8.30
C CYS A 223 3.18 -3.36 8.39
N ARG A 224 4.14 -3.43 9.33
CA ARG A 224 5.00 -4.59 9.56
C ARG A 224 4.36 -5.61 10.50
N TYR A 225 3.67 -5.17 11.55
CA TYR A 225 3.26 -6.04 12.66
C TYR A 225 1.74 -6.19 12.85
N LEU A 226 0.93 -5.13 12.60
CA LEU A 226 -0.50 -5.15 12.93
C LEU A 226 -1.42 -5.14 11.71
N CYS A 227 -0.97 -4.64 10.55
CA CYS A 227 -1.86 -4.44 9.40
C CYS A 227 -2.27 -5.77 8.71
N PRO A 228 -3.53 -6.25 8.85
CA PRO A 228 -3.97 -7.48 8.19
C PRO A 228 -4.02 -7.31 6.67
N TYR A 229 -4.31 -6.09 6.22
CA TYR A 229 -4.29 -5.72 4.81
C TYR A 229 -2.89 -5.89 4.19
N GLY A 230 -1.86 -5.46 4.92
CA GLY A 230 -0.48 -5.66 4.52
C GLY A 230 -0.05 -7.13 4.55
N ALA A 231 -0.67 -7.97 5.37
CA ALA A 231 -0.44 -9.41 5.37
C ALA A 231 -1.05 -10.07 4.13
N LEU A 232 -2.30 -9.75 3.80
CA LEU A 232 -3.02 -10.25 2.63
C LEU A 232 -2.25 -9.91 1.34
N LEU A 233 -1.93 -8.63 1.15
CA LEU A 233 -1.15 -8.21 -0.03
C LEU A 233 0.25 -8.84 -0.03
N GLY A 234 0.87 -9.01 1.13
CA GLY A 234 2.16 -9.69 1.27
C GLY A 234 2.13 -11.13 0.73
N MET A 235 1.05 -11.87 0.98
CA MET A 235 0.86 -13.24 0.47
C MET A 235 0.79 -13.26 -1.06
N PHE A 236 -0.07 -12.43 -1.66
CA PHE A 236 -0.18 -12.31 -3.12
C PHE A 236 1.13 -11.81 -3.77
N SER A 237 1.90 -10.99 -3.05
CA SER A 237 3.18 -10.46 -3.55
C SER A 237 4.23 -11.55 -3.83
N LEU A 238 4.09 -12.76 -3.28
CA LEU A 238 5.01 -13.87 -3.57
C LEU A 238 4.96 -14.28 -5.03
N LEU A 239 3.76 -14.28 -5.61
CA LEU A 239 3.49 -14.64 -7.00
C LEU A 239 3.98 -13.56 -7.98
N SER A 240 4.30 -12.36 -7.49
CA SER A 240 4.65 -11.24 -8.36
C SER A 240 5.89 -11.49 -9.22
N PRO A 241 5.80 -11.28 -10.55
CA PRO A 241 6.91 -11.56 -11.45
C PRO A 241 8.02 -10.51 -11.32
N PHE A 242 7.63 -9.25 -11.05
CA PHE A 242 8.55 -8.16 -10.76
C PHE A 242 9.15 -8.32 -9.36
N LYS A 243 10.47 -8.43 -9.28
CA LYS A 243 11.19 -8.60 -8.00
C LYS A 243 12.48 -7.79 -8.05
N ILE A 244 12.96 -7.40 -6.87
CA ILE A 244 14.30 -6.82 -6.74
C ILE A 244 15.33 -7.92 -6.99
N ARG A 245 16.23 -7.71 -7.95
CA ARG A 245 17.29 -8.64 -8.33
C ARG A 245 18.65 -7.96 -8.22
N ARG A 246 19.62 -8.66 -7.63
CA ARG A 246 21.01 -8.25 -7.47
C ARG A 246 21.87 -8.98 -8.49
N ASN A 247 22.69 -8.22 -9.20
CA ASN A 247 23.78 -8.77 -10.00
C ASN A 247 25.02 -8.95 -9.10
N ALA A 248 25.41 -10.21 -8.87
CA ALA A 248 26.57 -10.53 -8.04
C ALA A 248 27.90 -10.11 -8.68
N THR A 249 27.99 -10.04 -10.03
CA THR A 249 29.25 -9.72 -10.71
C THR A 249 29.63 -8.24 -10.57
N SER A 250 28.64 -7.35 -10.49
CA SER A 250 28.84 -5.90 -10.31
C SER A 250 28.73 -5.43 -8.86
N CYS A 251 28.32 -6.30 -7.95
CA CYS A 251 28.19 -5.94 -6.54
C CYS A 251 29.55 -5.82 -5.87
N ILE A 252 29.71 -4.80 -5.04
CA ILE A 252 30.91 -4.57 -4.21
C ILE A 252 30.67 -4.88 -2.72
N ASP A 253 29.57 -5.57 -2.40
CA ASP A 253 29.18 -6.01 -1.05
C ASP A 253 29.24 -4.92 0.05
N CYS A 254 28.94 -3.67 -0.31
CA CYS A 254 29.02 -2.53 0.61
C CYS A 254 27.90 -2.47 1.69
N GLY A 255 26.89 -3.33 1.61
CA GLY A 255 25.78 -3.40 2.58
C GLY A 255 24.82 -2.19 2.62
N LYS A 256 25.01 -1.17 1.78
CA LYS A 256 24.17 0.06 1.79
C LYS A 256 22.70 -0.23 1.50
N CYS A 257 22.41 -1.13 0.57
CA CYS A 257 21.04 -1.52 0.21
C CYS A 257 20.28 -2.17 1.36
N ALA A 258 20.94 -3.00 2.17
CA ALA A 258 20.33 -3.63 3.35
C ALA A 258 20.06 -2.60 4.47
N LYS A 259 21.00 -1.67 4.71
CA LYS A 259 20.81 -0.57 5.67
C LYS A 259 19.67 0.36 5.25
N ALA A 260 19.54 0.64 3.95
CA ALA A 260 18.49 1.49 3.42
C ALA A 260 17.09 0.86 3.50
N CYS A 261 16.98 -0.47 3.43
CA CYS A 261 15.70 -1.17 3.37
C CYS A 261 14.84 -0.91 4.64
N PRO A 262 13.62 -0.34 4.52
CA PRO A 262 12.73 -0.10 5.66
C PRO A 262 12.37 -1.38 6.43
N SER A 263 12.20 -2.49 5.72
CA SER A 263 11.85 -3.79 6.28
C SER A 263 13.06 -4.58 6.82
N ASN A 264 14.27 -4.00 6.83
CA ASN A 264 15.52 -4.66 7.25
C ASN A 264 15.80 -5.99 6.50
N ILE A 265 15.45 -6.05 5.21
CA ILE A 265 15.73 -7.22 4.37
C ILE A 265 17.23 -7.21 4.02
N PRO A 266 17.94 -8.36 4.12
CA PRO A 266 19.35 -8.47 3.73
C PRO A 266 19.50 -8.50 2.20
N VAL A 267 19.16 -7.40 1.53
CA VAL A 267 19.18 -7.26 0.06
C VAL A 267 20.59 -7.47 -0.52
N ASP A 268 21.62 -7.17 0.27
CA ASP A 268 23.03 -7.39 -0.06
C ASP A 268 23.38 -8.87 -0.19
N LYS A 269 22.71 -9.77 0.52
CA LYS A 269 23.00 -11.21 0.53
C LYS A 269 22.12 -12.02 -0.41
N LEU A 270 21.13 -11.39 -1.04
CA LEU A 270 20.11 -12.07 -1.85
C LEU A 270 20.30 -11.76 -3.34
N ILE A 271 20.35 -12.79 -4.18
CA ILE A 271 20.30 -12.62 -5.65
C ILE A 271 18.91 -12.13 -6.08
N GLN A 272 17.86 -12.63 -5.43
CA GLN A 272 16.48 -12.26 -5.69
C GLN A 272 15.72 -12.11 -4.37
N VAL A 273 15.03 -10.98 -4.20
CA VAL A 273 14.26 -10.70 -2.99
C VAL A 273 12.90 -11.40 -3.07
N ARG A 274 12.82 -12.61 -2.49
CA ARG A 274 11.60 -13.43 -2.38
C ARG A 274 11.03 -13.42 -0.96
N THR A 275 10.56 -12.25 -0.51
CA THR A 275 9.93 -12.10 0.81
C THR A 275 8.62 -11.34 0.70
N VAL A 276 7.68 -11.67 1.59
CA VAL A 276 6.38 -11.02 1.80
C VAL A 276 6.52 -9.61 2.40
N GLU A 277 7.68 -9.30 2.98
CA GLU A 277 7.94 -7.99 3.63
C GLU A 277 8.45 -6.92 2.66
N CYS A 278 8.74 -7.30 1.41
CA CYS A 278 9.21 -6.36 0.40
C CYS A 278 8.05 -5.52 -0.14
N THR A 279 8.03 -4.24 0.24
CA THR A 279 7.03 -3.27 -0.21
C THR A 279 7.34 -2.65 -1.58
N ALA A 280 8.40 -3.08 -2.27
CA ALA A 280 8.84 -2.47 -3.54
C ALA A 280 8.92 -0.93 -3.52
N CYS A 281 9.37 -0.36 -2.39
CA CYS A 281 9.65 1.07 -2.25
C CYS A 281 10.87 1.56 -3.05
N MET A 282 11.66 0.62 -3.59
CA MET A 282 12.87 0.85 -4.39
C MET A 282 14.00 1.65 -3.72
N THR A 283 13.92 1.95 -2.43
CA THR A 283 14.98 2.65 -1.69
C THR A 283 16.32 1.94 -1.77
N CYS A 284 16.33 0.61 -1.79
CA CYS A 284 17.56 -0.18 -1.93
C CYS A 284 18.21 -0.03 -3.31
N VAL A 285 17.41 0.12 -4.37
CA VAL A 285 17.89 0.33 -5.75
C VAL A 285 18.54 1.71 -5.86
N GLU A 286 17.89 2.74 -5.31
CA GLU A 286 18.41 4.11 -5.32
C GLU A 286 19.61 4.34 -4.40
N SER A 287 19.70 3.58 -3.30
CA SER A 287 20.85 3.65 -2.39
C SER A 287 22.12 2.97 -2.93
N CYS A 288 22.01 2.21 -4.04
CA CYS A 288 23.12 1.44 -4.57
C CYS A 288 24.14 2.36 -5.28
N PRO A 289 25.41 2.38 -4.85
CA PRO A 289 26.41 3.29 -5.43
C PRO A 289 26.92 2.83 -6.81
N VAL A 290 26.76 1.54 -7.15
CA VAL A 290 27.25 0.96 -8.40
C VAL A 290 26.11 0.89 -9.41
N ALA A 291 26.40 1.35 -10.62
CA ALA A 291 25.44 1.31 -11.70
C ALA A 291 25.00 -0.12 -12.02
N SER A 292 23.72 -0.29 -12.32
CA SER A 292 23.20 -1.55 -12.86
C SER A 292 23.42 -2.80 -11.98
N THR A 293 23.64 -2.64 -10.68
CA THR A 293 23.78 -3.76 -9.73
C THR A 293 22.46 -4.25 -9.15
N LEU A 294 21.54 -3.34 -8.85
CA LEU A 294 20.22 -3.67 -8.29
C LEU A 294 19.13 -3.12 -9.21
N HIS A 295 18.17 -3.98 -9.55
CA HIS A 295 17.06 -3.62 -10.43
C HIS A 295 15.75 -4.20 -9.91
N PHE A 296 14.65 -3.49 -10.13
CA PHE A 296 13.32 -4.06 -10.01
C PHE A 296 12.88 -4.53 -11.40
N SER A 297 13.01 -5.82 -11.69
CA SER A 297 12.88 -6.34 -13.06
C SER A 297 11.98 -7.57 -13.15
N LEU A 298 11.67 -8.03 -14.37
CA LEU A 298 11.09 -9.35 -14.63
C LEU A 298 12.16 -10.43 -14.78
N ILE A 299 13.23 -10.09 -15.50
CA ILE A 299 14.29 -11.02 -15.89
C ILE A 299 15.53 -10.74 -15.04
N GLN A 300 16.30 -11.79 -14.77
CA GLN A 300 17.60 -11.66 -14.11
C GLN A 300 18.53 -10.84 -15.01
N PRO A 301 19.09 -9.71 -14.55
CA PRO A 301 20.01 -8.93 -15.36
C PRO A 301 21.22 -9.80 -15.71
N SER A 302 21.49 -9.98 -17.00
CA SER A 302 22.68 -10.70 -17.48
C SER A 302 23.94 -9.95 -17.01
N GLY A 303 24.87 -10.68 -16.41
CA GLY A 303 26.02 -10.15 -15.71
C GLY A 303 27.14 -9.59 -16.58
N SER A 304 26.91 -9.37 -17.89
CA SER A 304 27.96 -8.90 -18.80
C SER A 304 28.22 -7.40 -18.65
N GLN A 305 29.48 -7.06 -18.38
CA GLN A 305 30.03 -5.74 -18.70
C GLN A 305 30.16 -5.61 -20.23
N GLU A 306 29.05 -5.62 -20.96
CA GLU A 306 29.13 -5.02 -22.28
C GLU A 306 29.27 -3.52 -22.08
N LYS A 307 30.36 -2.97 -22.62
CA LYS A 307 30.52 -1.54 -22.87
C LYS A 307 29.21 -1.05 -23.49
N VAL A 308 28.34 -0.45 -22.68
CA VAL A 308 27.16 0.22 -23.21
C VAL A 308 27.70 1.48 -23.85
N SER A 309 28.02 1.39 -25.14
CA SER A 309 28.13 2.56 -26.00
C SER A 309 26.86 3.39 -25.83
N GLU A 310 27.00 4.71 -25.91
CA GLU A 310 25.94 5.71 -25.81
C GLU A 310 24.84 5.58 -26.90
N ALA A 311 24.75 4.46 -27.61
CA ALA A 311 23.58 4.12 -28.40
C ALA A 311 22.47 3.67 -27.45
N ALA A 312 21.58 4.61 -27.14
CA ALA A 312 20.36 4.43 -26.37
C ALA A 312 19.72 3.06 -26.64
N LYS A 313 19.89 2.10 -25.71
CA LYS A 313 19.07 0.89 -25.73
C LYS A 313 17.62 1.37 -25.58
N PRO A 314 16.74 1.11 -26.56
CA PRO A 314 15.40 1.69 -26.61
C PRO A 314 14.59 1.32 -25.35
N LEU A 315 13.70 2.23 -24.95
CA LEU A 315 12.94 2.20 -23.69
C LEU A 315 12.26 0.85 -23.40
N TRP A 316 11.78 0.16 -24.45
CA TRP A 316 11.15 -1.16 -24.40
C TRP A 316 12.07 -2.34 -24.01
N ARG A 317 13.40 -2.16 -24.02
CA ARG A 317 14.41 -3.22 -23.79
C ARG A 317 15.06 -3.12 -22.41
N GLN A 318 14.75 -2.08 -21.64
CA GLN A 318 15.14 -1.97 -20.23
C GLN A 318 14.14 -2.75 -19.39
N THR A 319 14.49 -4.00 -19.05
CA THR A 319 13.66 -4.90 -18.24
C THR A 319 13.56 -4.48 -16.76
N ALA A 320 14.18 -3.35 -16.40
CA ALA A 320 14.12 -2.73 -15.09
C ALA A 320 13.05 -1.63 -15.07
N LEU A 321 12.08 -1.75 -14.18
CA LEU A 321 11.03 -0.77 -13.98
C LEU A 321 11.64 0.52 -13.39
N SER A 322 11.43 1.65 -14.06
CA SER A 322 11.83 2.97 -13.55
C SER A 322 10.83 3.49 -12.50
N GLY A 323 11.21 4.59 -11.83
CA GLY A 323 10.34 5.31 -10.90
C GLY A 323 9.02 5.74 -11.53
N ILE A 324 9.08 6.41 -12.71
CA ILE A 324 7.87 6.80 -13.45
C ILE A 324 7.05 5.59 -13.86
N ALA A 325 7.67 4.55 -14.42
CA ALA A 325 6.93 3.37 -14.86
C ALA A 325 6.18 2.72 -13.70
N MET A 326 6.78 2.71 -12.51
CA MET A 326 6.10 2.25 -11.29
C MET A 326 4.88 3.11 -10.96
N THR A 327 5.03 4.44 -10.94
CA THR A 327 3.90 5.36 -10.69
C THR A 327 2.78 5.15 -11.72
N VAL A 328 3.12 5.13 -13.01
CA VAL A 328 2.13 4.98 -14.10
C VAL A 328 1.39 3.65 -13.99
N LEU A 329 2.09 2.55 -13.69
CA LEU A 329 1.43 1.25 -13.56
C LEU A 329 0.56 1.17 -12.31
N VAL A 330 1.05 1.64 -11.16
CA VAL A 330 0.28 1.63 -9.90
C VAL A 330 -0.96 2.51 -10.00
N LEU A 331 -0.81 3.74 -10.49
CA LEU A 331 -1.94 4.66 -10.69
C LEU A 331 -2.84 4.20 -11.83
N GLY A 332 -2.29 3.63 -12.90
CA GLY A 332 -3.06 3.08 -14.02
C GLY A 332 -3.95 1.93 -13.60
N ILE A 333 -3.46 1.01 -12.75
CA ILE A 333 -4.29 -0.06 -12.18
C ILE A 333 -5.38 0.54 -11.29
N LEU A 334 -5.03 1.49 -10.40
CA LEU A 334 -6.00 2.10 -9.50
C LEU A 334 -7.11 2.85 -10.27
N PHE A 335 -6.74 3.85 -11.07
CA PHE A 335 -7.69 4.68 -11.79
C PHE A 335 -8.37 3.94 -12.94
N GLY A 336 -7.72 2.93 -13.52
CA GLY A 336 -8.36 2.03 -14.49
C GLY A 336 -9.50 1.24 -13.84
N MET A 337 -9.30 0.71 -12.64
CA MET A 337 -10.35 0.01 -11.89
C MET A 337 -11.46 0.95 -11.41
N ILE A 338 -11.11 2.19 -11.02
CA ILE A 338 -12.11 3.22 -10.70
C ILE A 338 -12.94 3.57 -11.95
N GLY A 339 -12.30 3.79 -13.09
CA GLY A 339 -12.99 4.05 -14.36
C GLY A 339 -13.89 2.89 -14.78
N PHE A 340 -13.45 1.64 -14.57
CA PHE A 340 -14.29 0.46 -14.78
C PHE A 340 -15.49 0.44 -13.84
N ALA A 341 -15.31 0.75 -12.55
CA ALA A 341 -16.39 0.85 -11.58
C ALA A 341 -17.43 1.92 -11.98
N MET A 342 -16.97 3.08 -12.48
CA MET A 342 -17.85 4.13 -12.98
C MET A 342 -18.60 3.69 -14.25
N TYR A 343 -17.92 2.99 -15.17
CA TYR A 343 -18.52 2.50 -16.41
C TYR A 343 -19.68 1.53 -16.17
N ILE A 344 -19.55 0.64 -15.18
CA ILE A 344 -20.63 -0.31 -14.82
C ILE A 344 -21.66 0.27 -13.84
N GLY A 345 -21.57 1.57 -13.50
CA GLY A 345 -22.47 2.22 -12.55
C GLY A 345 -22.30 1.76 -11.08
N GLY A 346 -21.18 1.10 -10.77
CA GLY A 346 -20.90 0.49 -9.46
C GLY A 346 -20.03 1.34 -8.54
N TRP A 347 -19.70 2.57 -8.93
CA TRP A 347 -18.84 3.48 -8.15
C TRP A 347 -19.60 4.20 -7.03
N ASP A 348 -20.82 4.63 -7.31
CA ASP A 348 -21.67 5.32 -6.36
C ASP A 348 -22.60 4.33 -5.64
N SER A 349 -22.97 4.66 -4.40
CA SER A 349 -23.86 3.81 -3.62
C SER A 349 -25.30 3.92 -4.16
N PRO A 350 -26.00 2.80 -4.43
CA PRO A 350 -27.37 2.82 -4.95
C PRO A 350 -28.42 3.14 -3.87
N ILE A 351 -28.01 3.45 -2.64
CA ILE A 351 -28.91 3.69 -1.51
C ILE A 351 -29.61 5.05 -1.68
N PRO A 352 -30.96 5.11 -1.64
CA PRO A 352 -31.70 6.37 -1.72
C PRO A 352 -31.42 7.32 -0.56
N GLU A 353 -31.41 8.63 -0.82
CA GLU A 353 -31.12 9.65 0.21
C GLU A 353 -32.06 9.60 1.43
N GLN A 354 -33.32 9.22 1.21
CA GLN A 354 -34.32 9.07 2.27
C GLN A 354 -33.89 8.03 3.32
N MET A 355 -33.19 6.98 2.91
CA MET A 355 -32.65 5.98 3.83
C MET A 355 -31.54 6.56 4.68
N TYR A 356 -30.69 7.43 4.13
CA TYR A 356 -29.64 8.10 4.89
C TYR A 356 -30.20 9.06 5.95
N PHE A 357 -31.24 9.83 5.63
CA PHE A 357 -31.94 10.65 6.62
C PHE A 357 -32.53 9.84 7.79
N ARG A 358 -32.93 8.58 7.53
CA ARG A 358 -33.44 7.68 8.57
C ARG A 358 -32.32 7.04 9.39
N LEU A 359 -31.23 6.63 8.76
CA LEU A 359 -30.20 5.79 9.37
C LEU A 359 -29.05 6.58 10.03
N ILE A 360 -28.62 7.69 9.43
CA ILE A 360 -27.42 8.43 9.87
C ILE A 360 -27.60 9.10 11.24
N PRO A 361 -28.73 9.78 11.54
CA PRO A 361 -28.94 10.38 12.87
C PRO A 361 -28.92 9.33 14.01
N GLY A 362 -29.49 8.15 13.75
CA GLY A 362 -29.50 7.01 14.66
C GLY A 362 -28.27 6.12 14.55
N SER A 363 -27.21 6.54 13.85
CA SER A 363 -26.07 5.67 13.55
C SER A 363 -25.47 5.09 14.83
N GLN A 364 -25.28 5.87 15.91
CA GLN A 364 -24.64 5.37 17.14
C GLN A 364 -25.37 4.19 17.81
N SER A 365 -26.71 4.10 17.71
CA SER A 365 -27.49 3.03 18.33
C SER A 365 -27.57 1.74 17.50
N ILE A 366 -27.14 1.75 16.24
CA ILE A 366 -27.21 0.57 15.36
C ILE A 366 -26.08 -0.41 15.70
N GLY A 367 -26.38 -1.53 16.35
CA GLY A 367 -25.40 -2.59 16.65
C GLY A 367 -25.02 -3.41 15.42
N HIS A 368 -23.94 -4.20 15.54
CA HIS A 368 -23.70 -5.31 14.62
C HIS A 368 -24.77 -6.39 14.91
N PRO A 369 -25.46 -6.92 13.89
CA PRO A 369 -26.45 -7.99 14.07
C PRO A 369 -25.83 -9.30 14.55
#